data_AF-A0A3R6RZ11-F1
#
_entry.id   AF-A0A3R6RZ11-F1
#
_cell.length_a   1.000
_cell.length_b   1.000
_cell.length_c   1.000
_cell.angle_alpha   90.00
_cell.angle_beta   90.00
_cell.angle_gamma   90.00
#
_symmetry.space_group_name_H-M   'P 1'
#
loop_
_entity.id
_entity.type
_entity.pdbx_description
1 polymer ?
#
loop_
_entity_poly.entity_id
_entity_poly.type
_entity_poly.pdbx_seq_one_letter_code
_entity_poly.pdbx_strand_id
1 'polypeptide(L)'
;MFILTDGKNYVMENPMKSGEYMITTSSSMAKNFTYKQARSLVQNSRKKYSWIKKYSLIDVDTGQKSDKSLYYRGNANIYTGDEGNFDYALLDKIESEANSILGLAGWDDNQLITYKNLLNSALSKCDSAESDINHALEKYKKVHNGKKPQAHKVAKIGYLLDDIRDKHRKIKQCIRYVTVMSDAIDRSYTIEKIKLELSKVSDGEYKGRTQYWKIANDILED
;
A
#
# COMPACT_ATOMS: atom_id res chain seq x y z
N MET A 1 -21.50 5.89 35.45
CA MET A 1 -20.92 4.75 34.66
C MET A 1 -20.55 3.60 35.59
N PHE A 2 -20.12 2.42 35.10
CA PHE A 2 -19.74 1.29 35.96
C PHE A 2 -18.36 0.71 35.66
N ILE A 3 -17.69 0.22 36.70
CA ILE A 3 -16.47 -0.61 36.59
C ILE A 3 -16.76 -2.04 37.04
N LEU A 4 -16.02 -2.99 36.49
CA LEU A 4 -16.07 -4.40 36.90
C LEU A 4 -14.84 -4.73 37.74
N THR A 5 -15.05 -5.20 38.97
CA THR A 5 -13.96 -5.57 39.88
C THR A 5 -14.33 -6.69 40.85
N ASP A 6 -13.34 -7.49 41.24
CA ASP A 6 -13.42 -8.46 42.33
C ASP A 6 -12.89 -7.89 43.68
N GLY A 7 -12.55 -6.60 43.72
CA GLY A 7 -11.96 -5.91 44.87
C GLY A 7 -10.43 -5.85 44.87
N LYS A 8 -9.75 -6.60 44.00
CA LYS A 8 -8.28 -6.55 43.81
C LYS A 8 -7.88 -6.25 42.36
N ASN A 9 -8.70 -6.71 41.43
CA ASN A 9 -8.48 -6.64 40.00
C ASN A 9 -9.63 -5.90 39.32
N TYR A 10 -9.31 -5.20 38.23
CA TYR A 10 -10.22 -4.42 37.42
C TYR A 10 -10.15 -4.87 35.96
N VAL A 11 -11.23 -4.68 35.23
CA VAL A 11 -11.26 -4.88 33.78
C VAL A 11 -10.77 -3.62 33.08
N MET A 12 -9.74 -3.74 32.24
CA MET A 12 -9.26 -2.67 31.36
C MET A 12 -9.37 -3.07 29.88
N GLU A 13 -9.41 -2.08 28.99
CA GLU A 13 -9.27 -2.31 27.54
C GLU A 13 -7.81 -2.59 27.19
N ASN A 14 -7.58 -3.54 26.29
CA ASN A 14 -6.26 -3.82 25.77
C ASN A 14 -5.76 -2.62 24.93
N PRO A 15 -4.65 -1.97 25.32
CA PRO A 15 -4.12 -0.80 24.61
C PRO A 15 -3.69 -1.12 23.17
N MET A 16 -3.35 -2.38 22.89
CA MET A 16 -2.85 -2.84 21.59
C MET A 16 -3.97 -3.34 20.66
N LYS A 17 -5.16 -3.65 21.19
CA LYS A 17 -6.31 -4.18 20.44
C LYS A 17 -7.62 -3.66 21.04
N SER A 18 -8.16 -2.61 20.42
CA SER A 18 -9.47 -2.07 20.78
C SER A 18 -10.55 -3.16 20.75
N GLY A 19 -11.41 -3.21 21.77
CA GLY A 19 -12.46 -4.23 21.92
C GLY A 19 -12.01 -5.55 22.59
N GLU A 20 -10.72 -5.71 22.91
CA GLU A 20 -10.26 -6.78 23.81
C GLU A 20 -10.10 -6.29 25.24
N TYR A 21 -10.37 -7.16 26.22
CA TYR A 21 -10.29 -6.83 27.64
C TYR A 21 -9.26 -7.67 28.37
N MET A 22 -8.57 -7.06 29.32
CA MET A 22 -7.57 -7.69 30.17
C MET A 22 -7.72 -7.28 31.63
N ILE A 23 -7.03 -8.01 32.52
CA ILE A 23 -7.00 -7.74 33.95
C ILE A 23 -5.94 -6.67 34.25
N THR A 24 -6.26 -5.73 35.13
CA THR A 24 -5.30 -4.80 35.75
C THR A 24 -5.53 -4.72 37.26
N THR A 25 -4.49 -4.39 38.01
CA THR A 25 -4.59 -4.10 39.45
C THR A 25 -4.80 -2.61 39.73
N SER A 26 -4.64 -1.74 38.73
CA SER A 26 -4.83 -0.30 38.88
C SER A 26 -6.28 0.09 38.63
N SER A 27 -6.92 0.70 39.64
CA SER A 27 -8.26 1.27 39.48
C SER A 27 -8.30 2.41 38.46
N SER A 28 -7.19 3.15 38.27
CA SER A 28 -7.15 4.28 37.32
C SER A 28 -7.16 3.84 35.86
N MET A 29 -6.78 2.58 35.59
CA MET A 29 -6.78 2.01 34.23
C MET A 29 -8.05 1.21 33.93
N ALA A 30 -9.00 1.16 34.87
CA ALA A 30 -10.25 0.44 34.68
C ALA A 30 -11.08 1.08 33.55
N LYS A 31 -11.63 0.26 32.67
CA LYS A 31 -12.55 0.73 31.64
C LYS A 31 -13.90 1.03 32.26
N ASN A 32 -14.45 2.19 31.91
CA ASN A 32 -15.83 2.51 32.22
C ASN A 32 -16.78 1.82 31.23
N PHE A 33 -17.72 1.07 31.78
CA PHE A 33 -18.76 0.36 31.04
C PHE A 33 -20.12 0.99 31.29
N THR A 34 -20.96 0.98 30.26
CA THR A 34 -22.40 1.08 30.47
C THR A 34 -22.91 -0.19 31.13
N TYR A 35 -24.05 -0.12 31.85
CA TYR A 35 -24.68 -1.29 32.46
C TYR A 35 -24.89 -2.43 31.45
N LYS A 36 -25.33 -2.11 30.22
CA LYS A 36 -25.54 -3.09 29.15
C LYS A 36 -24.23 -3.76 28.71
N GLN A 37 -23.16 -2.98 28.54
CA GLN A 37 -21.84 -3.52 28.18
C GLN A 37 -21.30 -4.43 29.29
N ALA A 38 -21.32 -3.98 30.54
CA ALA A 38 -20.86 -4.76 31.68
C ALA A 38 -21.66 -6.06 31.86
N ARG A 39 -23.00 -5.98 31.76
CA ARG A 39 -23.87 -7.16 31.80
C ARG A 39 -23.59 -8.13 30.65
N SER A 40 -23.46 -7.64 29.43
CA SER A 40 -23.13 -8.48 28.26
C SER A 40 -21.80 -9.21 28.46
N LEU A 41 -20.80 -8.54 29.04
CA LEU A 41 -19.50 -9.11 29.39
C LEU A 41 -19.58 -10.21 30.45
N VAL A 42 -20.28 -9.97 31.56
CA VAL A 42 -20.47 -10.95 32.64
C VAL A 42 -21.30 -12.15 32.18
N GLN A 43 -22.36 -11.91 31.39
CA GLN A 43 -23.23 -12.97 30.87
C GLN A 43 -22.64 -13.71 29.66
N ASN A 44 -21.48 -13.28 29.16
CA ASN A 44 -20.86 -13.88 27.98
C ASN A 44 -20.49 -15.35 28.23
N SER A 45 -20.90 -16.24 27.32
CA SER A 45 -20.61 -17.68 27.38
C SER A 45 -19.22 -18.04 26.85
N ARG A 46 -18.50 -17.11 26.21
CA ARG A 46 -17.17 -17.37 25.62
C ARG A 46 -16.11 -17.62 26.70
N LYS A 47 -15.31 -18.69 26.55
CA LYS A 47 -14.22 -19.07 27.47
C LYS A 47 -13.23 -17.93 27.73
N LYS A 48 -12.92 -17.10 26.72
CA LYS A 48 -11.97 -15.98 26.77
C LYS A 48 -12.23 -14.99 27.92
N TYR A 49 -13.51 -14.76 28.27
CA TYR A 49 -13.91 -13.80 29.30
C TYR A 49 -14.57 -14.45 30.51
N SER A 50 -14.40 -15.77 30.68
CA SER A 50 -14.97 -16.53 31.80
C SER A 50 -14.54 -16.02 33.18
N TRP A 51 -13.36 -15.40 33.29
CA TRP A 51 -12.83 -14.81 34.52
C TRP A 51 -13.62 -13.59 35.01
N ILE A 52 -14.27 -12.85 34.10
CA ILE A 52 -15.08 -11.65 34.40
C ILE A 52 -16.36 -12.03 35.16
N LYS A 53 -16.82 -13.29 35.07
CA LYS A 53 -18.05 -13.75 35.72
C LYS A 53 -18.08 -13.59 37.24
N LYS A 54 -16.90 -13.52 37.86
CA LYS A 54 -16.74 -13.36 39.31
C LYS A 54 -16.73 -11.90 39.76
N TYR A 55 -16.74 -10.96 38.82
CA TYR A 55 -16.55 -9.54 39.10
C TYR A 55 -17.89 -8.89 39.42
N SER A 56 -17.85 -7.97 40.38
CA SER A 56 -18.99 -7.15 40.79
C SER A 56 -19.02 -5.83 40.04
N LEU A 57 -20.23 -5.31 39.83
CA LEU A 57 -20.47 -4.02 39.21
C LEU A 57 -20.41 -2.93 40.28
N ILE A 58 -19.45 -2.01 40.17
CA ILE A 58 -19.34 -0.84 41.05
C ILE A 58 -19.71 0.41 40.25
N ASP A 59 -20.58 1.22 40.82
CA ASP A 59 -20.96 2.52 40.26
C ASP A 59 -19.83 3.53 40.48
N VAL A 60 -19.40 4.19 39.40
CA VAL A 60 -18.24 5.10 39.42
C VAL A 60 -18.50 6.34 40.27
N ASP A 61 -19.75 6.81 40.32
CA ASP A 61 -20.11 8.07 40.96
C ASP A 61 -20.31 7.91 42.48
N THR A 62 -20.82 6.76 42.89
CA THR A 62 -21.08 6.45 44.32
C THR A 62 -20.01 5.57 44.97
N GLY A 63 -19.19 4.88 44.18
CA GLY A 63 -18.20 3.90 44.67
C GLY A 63 -18.83 2.65 45.31
N GLN A 64 -20.16 2.52 45.27
CA GLN A 64 -20.89 1.43 45.88
C GLN A 64 -21.18 0.31 44.88
N LYS A 65 -21.35 -0.91 45.39
CA LYS A 65 -21.88 -2.01 44.58
C LYS A 65 -23.26 -1.64 44.09
N SER A 66 -23.47 -1.76 42.78
CA SER A 66 -24.75 -1.46 42.16
C SER A 66 -25.84 -2.41 42.64
N ASP A 67 -26.96 -1.86 43.11
CA ASP A 67 -28.19 -2.61 43.45
C ASP A 67 -28.85 -3.25 42.21
N LYS A 68 -28.50 -2.78 41.00
CA LYS A 68 -28.98 -3.39 39.75
C LYS A 68 -28.32 -4.76 39.57
N SER A 69 -29.11 -5.82 39.75
CA SER A 69 -28.70 -7.19 39.48
C SER A 69 -28.19 -7.35 38.05
N LEU A 70 -26.99 -7.92 37.89
CA LEU A 70 -26.42 -8.27 36.57
C LEU A 70 -27.30 -9.24 35.76
N TYR A 71 -28.36 -9.81 36.36
CA TYR A 71 -29.34 -10.68 35.70
C TYR A 71 -30.61 -9.95 35.23
N TYR A 72 -30.82 -8.69 35.62
CA TYR A 72 -31.98 -7.90 35.24
C TYR A 72 -31.93 -7.49 33.75
N ARG A 73 -33.04 -7.76 33.04
CA ARG A 73 -33.16 -7.61 31.58
C ARG A 73 -33.77 -6.30 31.09
N GLY A 74 -34.36 -5.49 31.97
CA GLY A 74 -35.05 -4.26 31.58
C GLY A 74 -34.11 -3.10 31.27
N ASN A 75 -34.60 -2.16 30.46
CA ASN A 75 -33.92 -0.90 30.11
C ASN A 75 -34.39 0.30 30.97
N ALA A 76 -35.18 0.05 32.01
CA ALA A 76 -35.69 1.10 32.88
C ALA A 76 -34.51 1.85 33.54
N ASN A 77 -34.58 3.19 33.55
CA ASN A 77 -33.63 4.09 34.22
C ASN A 77 -32.18 4.00 33.70
N ILE A 78 -31.98 3.78 32.40
CA ILE A 78 -30.68 3.90 31.72
C ILE A 78 -30.79 5.06 30.72
N TYR A 79 -30.44 6.27 31.16
CA TYR A 79 -30.21 7.41 30.27
C TYR A 79 -28.78 7.27 29.73
N THR A 80 -28.65 6.87 28.47
CA THR A 80 -27.38 6.98 27.74
C THR A 80 -27.21 8.44 27.33
N GLY A 81 -26.56 9.25 28.18
CA GLY A 81 -26.02 10.55 27.76
C GLY A 81 -24.82 10.37 26.82
N ASP A 82 -24.27 11.48 26.32
CA ASP A 82 -23.24 11.61 25.27
C ASP A 82 -21.93 10.81 25.46
N GLU A 83 -21.73 10.15 26.59
CA GLU A 83 -20.55 9.34 26.87
C GLU A 83 -20.63 7.98 26.15
N GLY A 84 -19.92 7.91 25.01
CA GLY A 84 -19.94 6.78 24.09
C GLY A 84 -20.47 7.13 22.70
N ASN A 85 -20.61 8.42 22.39
CA ASN A 85 -20.92 8.86 21.03
C ASN A 85 -19.88 8.29 20.05
N PHE A 86 -20.39 7.56 19.07
CA PHE A 86 -19.62 7.06 17.96
C PHE A 86 -18.96 8.26 17.26
N ASP A 87 -17.67 8.17 16.98
CA ASP A 87 -16.98 9.21 16.20
C ASP A 87 -17.48 9.14 14.76
N TYR A 88 -18.48 9.97 14.45
CA TYR A 88 -19.06 10.03 13.11
C TYR A 88 -18.06 10.49 12.05
N ALA A 89 -16.92 11.11 12.43
CA ALA A 89 -15.84 11.41 11.49
C ALA A 89 -15.18 10.14 10.92
N LEU A 90 -15.35 8.97 11.57
CA LEU A 90 -14.95 7.69 10.99
C LEU A 90 -15.77 7.34 9.74
N LEU A 91 -17.05 7.74 9.68
CA LEU A 91 -17.88 7.49 8.49
C LEU A 91 -17.35 8.28 7.31
N ASP A 92 -17.05 9.56 7.51
CA ASP A 92 -16.49 10.44 6.47
C ASP A 92 -15.16 9.90 5.94
N LYS A 93 -14.31 9.36 6.83
CA LYS A 93 -13.05 8.71 6.44
C LYS A 93 -13.29 7.48 5.57
N ILE A 94 -14.18 6.58 5.98
CA ILE A 94 -14.51 5.37 5.21
C ILE A 94 -15.11 5.74 3.86
N GLU A 95 -16.00 6.74 3.82
CA GLU A 95 -16.62 7.23 2.58
C GLU A 95 -15.57 7.84 1.64
N SER A 96 -14.64 8.65 2.17
CA SER A 96 -13.53 9.20 1.40
C SER A 96 -12.62 8.12 0.83
N GLU A 97 -12.31 7.07 1.60
CA GLU A 97 -11.51 5.93 1.14
C GLU A 97 -12.24 5.16 0.03
N ALA A 98 -13.53 4.88 0.21
CA ALA A 98 -14.36 4.22 -0.78
C ALA A 98 -14.44 5.02 -2.09
N ASN A 99 -14.70 6.33 -2.00
CA ASN A 99 -14.73 7.22 -3.17
C ASN A 99 -13.38 7.31 -3.87
N SER A 100 -12.27 7.28 -3.12
CA SER A 100 -10.93 7.24 -3.70
C SER A 100 -10.70 5.96 -4.52
N ILE A 101 -11.18 4.82 -4.03
CA ILE A 101 -11.07 3.54 -4.75
C ILE A 101 -12.00 3.52 -5.97
N LEU A 102 -13.25 3.97 -5.83
CA LEU A 102 -14.21 4.04 -6.94
C LEU A 102 -13.76 5.01 -8.03
N GLY A 103 -13.05 6.07 -7.66
CA GLY A 103 -12.47 7.04 -8.58
C GLY A 103 -11.21 6.56 -9.31
N LEU A 104 -10.62 5.41 -8.94
CA LEU A 104 -9.48 4.86 -9.66
C LEU A 104 -9.92 4.39 -11.05
N ALA A 105 -9.25 4.89 -12.08
CA ALA A 105 -9.37 4.34 -13.42
C ALA A 105 -8.83 2.90 -13.40
N GLY A 106 -9.74 1.93 -13.50
CA GLY A 106 -9.41 0.53 -13.70
C GLY A 106 -8.88 0.28 -15.11
N TRP A 107 -8.08 -0.76 -15.26
CA TRP A 107 -7.62 -1.27 -16.55
C TRP A 107 -8.31 -2.60 -16.85
N ASP A 108 -8.62 -2.83 -18.12
CA ASP A 108 -9.12 -4.12 -18.60
C ASP A 108 -8.07 -4.85 -19.46
N ASP A 109 -8.19 -6.18 -19.53
CA ASP A 109 -7.22 -7.01 -20.26
C ASP A 109 -7.08 -6.64 -21.73
N ASN A 110 -8.18 -6.29 -22.41
CA ASN A 110 -8.13 -5.96 -23.82
C ASN A 110 -7.37 -4.65 -24.05
N GLN A 111 -7.55 -3.65 -23.19
CA GLN A 111 -6.77 -2.42 -23.20
C GLN A 111 -5.28 -2.71 -22.97
N LEU A 112 -4.94 -3.49 -21.94
CA LEU A 112 -3.54 -3.83 -21.63
C LEU A 112 -2.86 -4.62 -22.76
N ILE A 113 -3.56 -5.58 -23.35
CA ILE A 113 -3.08 -6.33 -24.53
C ILE A 113 -2.82 -5.38 -25.70
N THR A 114 -3.75 -4.44 -25.95
CA THR A 114 -3.61 -3.44 -27.02
C THR A 114 -2.39 -2.55 -26.78
N TYR A 115 -2.22 -2.03 -25.57
CA TYR A 115 -1.04 -1.24 -25.21
C TYR A 115 0.25 -2.03 -25.39
N LYS A 116 0.29 -3.29 -24.94
CA LYS A 116 1.47 -4.14 -25.08
C LYS A 116 1.84 -4.36 -26.55
N ASN A 117 0.86 -4.60 -27.41
CA ASN A 117 1.08 -4.79 -28.85
C ASN A 117 1.61 -3.52 -29.54
N LEU A 118 1.05 -2.36 -29.21
CA LEU A 118 1.52 -1.06 -29.71
C LEU A 118 2.94 -0.77 -29.23
N LEU A 119 3.23 -1.01 -27.95
CA LEU A 119 4.55 -0.81 -27.36
C LEU A 119 5.59 -1.75 -27.98
N ASN A 120 5.28 -3.04 -28.16
CA ASN A 120 6.18 -4.00 -28.82
C ASN A 120 6.49 -3.60 -30.27
N SER A 121 5.48 -3.11 -31.00
CA SER A 121 5.67 -2.61 -32.35
C SER A 121 6.58 -1.38 -32.38
N ALA A 122 6.41 -0.45 -31.44
CA ALA A 122 7.27 0.72 -31.29
C ALA A 122 8.69 0.35 -30.84
N LEU A 123 8.82 -0.65 -29.96
CA LEU A 123 10.10 -1.19 -29.49
C LEU A 123 10.92 -1.74 -30.66
N SER A 124 10.29 -2.60 -31.47
CA SER A 124 10.91 -3.19 -32.66
C SER A 124 11.39 -2.11 -33.64
N LYS A 125 10.62 -1.03 -33.84
CA LYS A 125 11.06 0.10 -34.65
C LYS A 125 12.30 0.79 -34.09
N CYS A 126 12.41 0.92 -32.77
CA CYS A 126 13.59 1.50 -32.13
C CYS A 126 14.82 0.58 -32.32
N ASP A 127 14.66 -0.73 -32.12
CA ASP A 127 15.72 -1.71 -32.35
C ASP A 127 16.23 -1.68 -33.80
N SER A 128 15.31 -1.60 -34.78
CA SER A 128 15.66 -1.42 -36.19
C SER A 128 16.39 -0.11 -36.43
N ALA A 129 15.93 1.00 -35.86
CA ALA A 129 16.56 2.31 -36.05
C ALA A 129 17.98 2.36 -35.46
N GLU A 130 18.21 1.78 -34.27
CA GLU A 130 19.56 1.64 -33.70
C GLU A 130 20.47 0.82 -34.62
N SER A 131 19.96 -0.30 -35.15
CA SER A 131 20.69 -1.17 -36.09
C SER A 131 21.03 -0.44 -37.40
N ASP A 132 20.06 0.26 -37.99
CA ASP A 132 20.21 0.97 -39.25
C ASP A 132 21.27 2.07 -39.16
N ILE A 133 21.29 2.82 -38.05
CA ILE A 133 22.31 3.85 -37.78
C ILE A 133 23.71 3.22 -37.71
N ASN A 134 23.86 2.11 -36.98
CA ASN A 134 25.14 1.42 -36.89
C ASN A 134 25.59 0.88 -38.26
N HIS A 135 24.69 0.26 -39.03
CA HIS A 135 24.99 -0.23 -40.38
C HIS A 135 25.32 0.92 -41.35
N ALA A 136 24.70 2.09 -41.21
CA ALA A 136 25.03 3.26 -42.01
C ALA A 136 26.48 3.73 -41.73
N LEU A 137 26.90 3.75 -40.46
CA LEU A 137 28.30 4.06 -40.08
C LEU A 137 29.28 3.02 -40.62
N GLU A 138 28.95 1.73 -40.55
CA GLU A 138 29.77 0.66 -41.12
C GLU A 138 29.88 0.76 -42.65
N LYS A 139 28.75 1.01 -43.33
CA LYS A 139 28.71 1.19 -44.79
C LYS A 139 29.58 2.37 -45.20
N TYR A 140 29.50 3.50 -44.50
CA TYR A 140 30.35 4.66 -44.75
C TYR A 140 31.84 4.26 -44.68
N LYS A 141 32.24 3.53 -43.64
CA LYS A 141 33.62 3.10 -43.46
C LYS A 141 34.09 2.16 -44.58
N LYS A 142 33.23 1.23 -45.03
CA LYS A 142 33.52 0.34 -46.17
C LYS A 142 33.71 1.11 -47.48
N VAL A 143 32.81 2.05 -47.78
CA VAL A 143 32.84 2.83 -49.02
C VAL A 143 33.99 3.85 -49.05
N HIS A 144 34.43 4.32 -47.88
CA HIS A 144 35.50 5.32 -47.76
C HIS A 144 36.85 4.73 -47.29
N ASN A 145 37.16 3.48 -47.67
CA ASN A 145 38.45 2.83 -47.42
C ASN A 145 38.91 2.89 -45.95
N GLY A 146 38.00 2.62 -45.02
CA GLY A 146 38.30 2.63 -43.59
C GLY A 146 38.24 4.01 -42.92
N LYS A 147 38.07 5.10 -43.68
CA LYS A 147 37.99 6.45 -43.11
C LYS A 147 36.76 6.62 -42.23
N LYS A 148 36.95 7.24 -41.06
CA LYS A 148 35.86 7.62 -40.15
C LYS A 148 35.13 8.87 -40.67
N PRO A 149 33.83 9.03 -40.38
CA PRO A 149 33.14 10.28 -40.65
C PRO A 149 33.77 11.45 -39.88
N GLN A 150 33.59 12.66 -40.38
CA GLN A 150 34.03 13.88 -39.69
C GLN A 150 33.31 14.04 -38.35
N ALA A 151 34.00 14.60 -37.34
CA ALA A 151 33.52 14.70 -35.97
C ALA A 151 32.11 15.31 -35.84
N HIS A 152 31.82 16.41 -36.53
CA HIS A 152 30.50 17.04 -36.46
C HIS A 152 29.36 16.15 -37.01
N LYS A 153 29.65 15.25 -37.96
CA LYS A 153 28.67 14.27 -38.46
C LYS A 153 28.46 13.15 -37.46
N VAL A 154 29.55 12.68 -36.83
CA VAL A 154 29.49 11.69 -35.75
C VAL A 154 28.68 12.22 -34.56
N ALA A 155 28.86 13.48 -34.17
CA ALA A 155 28.08 14.11 -33.10
C ALA A 155 26.58 14.12 -33.40
N LYS A 156 26.18 14.54 -34.61
CA LYS A 156 24.77 14.51 -35.04
C LYS A 156 24.18 13.09 -35.02
N ILE A 157 24.93 12.10 -35.47
CA ILE A 157 24.52 10.70 -35.40
C ILE A 157 24.44 10.21 -33.95
N GLY A 158 25.37 10.65 -33.10
CA GLY A 158 25.35 10.38 -31.66
C GLY A 158 24.07 10.87 -31.00
N TYR A 159 23.69 12.12 -31.21
CA TYR A 159 22.43 12.69 -30.69
C TYR A 159 21.19 11.97 -31.24
N LEU A 160 21.18 11.62 -32.53
CA LEU A 160 20.09 10.84 -33.11
C LEU A 160 19.95 9.46 -32.45
N LEU A 161 21.08 8.79 -32.18
CA LEU A 161 21.10 7.49 -31.52
C LEU A 161 20.66 7.60 -30.05
N ASP A 162 21.05 8.68 -29.37
CA ASP A 162 20.64 8.98 -28.00
C ASP A 162 19.10 9.14 -27.90
N ASP A 163 18.51 9.96 -28.77
CA ASP A 163 17.05 10.15 -28.84
C ASP A 163 16.28 8.83 -29.03
N ILE A 164 16.81 7.93 -29.87
CA ILE A 164 16.20 6.62 -30.12
C ILE A 164 16.33 5.74 -28.88
N ARG A 165 17.50 5.68 -28.26
CA ARG A 165 17.74 4.89 -27.05
C ARG A 165 16.89 5.35 -25.88
N ASP A 166 16.67 6.65 -25.76
CA ASP A 166 15.87 7.20 -24.69
C ASP A 166 14.37 6.88 -24.85
N LYS A 167 13.87 6.87 -26.10
CA LYS A 167 12.54 6.34 -26.43
C LYS A 167 12.45 4.83 -26.18
N HIS A 168 13.45 4.09 -26.65
CA HIS A 168 13.55 2.64 -26.50
C HIS A 168 13.46 2.24 -25.01
N ARG A 169 14.18 2.96 -24.14
CA ARG A 169 14.18 2.81 -22.69
C ARG A 169 12.81 3.08 -22.07
N LYS A 170 12.17 4.21 -22.41
CA LYS A 170 10.81 4.55 -21.95
C LYS A 170 9.78 3.49 -22.36
N ILE A 171 9.85 2.99 -23.60
CA ILE A 171 8.96 1.94 -24.10
C ILE A 171 9.13 0.65 -23.27
N LYS A 172 10.37 0.21 -23.01
CA LYS A 172 10.63 -0.96 -22.16
C LYS A 172 10.06 -0.80 -20.76
N GLN A 173 10.19 0.38 -20.18
CA GLN A 173 9.61 0.66 -18.87
C GLN A 173 8.08 0.55 -18.87
N CYS A 174 7.41 1.12 -19.87
CA CYS A 174 5.96 0.98 -20.05
C CYS A 174 5.53 -0.48 -20.24
N ILE A 175 6.27 -1.27 -21.01
CA ILE A 175 5.99 -2.72 -21.17
C ILE A 175 6.05 -3.44 -19.82
N ARG A 176 7.03 -3.10 -18.97
CA ARG A 176 7.13 -3.67 -17.62
C ARG A 176 5.93 -3.28 -16.76
N TYR A 177 5.49 -2.02 -16.80
CA TYR A 177 4.28 -1.59 -16.08
C TYR A 177 3.03 -2.34 -16.54
N VAL A 178 2.81 -2.44 -17.86
CA VAL A 178 1.68 -3.18 -18.43
C VAL A 178 1.72 -4.65 -18.03
N THR A 179 2.90 -5.25 -17.98
CA THR A 179 3.06 -6.65 -17.53
C THR A 179 2.65 -6.82 -16.06
N VAL A 180 3.05 -5.91 -15.17
CA VAL A 180 2.62 -5.94 -13.76
C VAL A 180 1.11 -5.76 -13.64
N MET A 181 0.50 -4.88 -14.46
CA MET A 181 -0.95 -4.67 -14.48
C MET A 181 -1.70 -5.91 -14.98
N SER A 182 -1.20 -6.60 -16.01
CA SER A 182 -1.77 -7.86 -16.49
C SER A 182 -1.62 -8.98 -15.45
N ASP A 183 -0.43 -9.15 -14.87
CA ASP A 183 -0.20 -10.12 -13.78
C ASP A 183 -1.13 -9.87 -12.58
N ALA A 184 -1.45 -8.60 -12.30
CA ALA A 184 -2.37 -8.24 -11.23
C ALA A 184 -3.81 -8.70 -11.50
N ILE A 185 -4.27 -8.63 -12.75
CA ILE A 185 -5.56 -9.19 -13.16
C ILE A 185 -5.50 -10.72 -13.06
N ASP A 186 -4.56 -11.35 -13.77
CA ASP A 186 -4.44 -12.82 -13.89
C ASP A 186 -4.35 -13.52 -12.52
N ARG A 187 -3.67 -12.89 -11.56
CA ARG A 187 -3.38 -13.45 -10.25
C ARG A 187 -4.16 -12.79 -9.12
N SER A 188 -5.13 -11.93 -9.44
CA SER A 188 -6.00 -11.24 -8.47
C SER A 188 -5.22 -10.56 -7.34
N TYR A 189 -4.25 -9.71 -7.68
CA TYR A 189 -3.44 -9.01 -6.68
C TYR A 189 -4.27 -8.03 -5.84
N THR A 190 -3.90 -7.88 -4.56
CA THR A 190 -4.41 -6.78 -3.72
C THR A 190 -3.80 -5.45 -4.15
N ILE A 191 -4.44 -4.33 -3.79
CA ILE A 191 -3.94 -2.98 -4.11
C ILE A 191 -2.53 -2.77 -3.56
N GLU A 192 -2.23 -3.26 -2.35
CA GLU A 192 -0.90 -3.17 -1.74
C GLU A 192 0.14 -3.91 -2.56
N LYS A 193 -0.20 -5.10 -3.06
CA LYS A 193 0.70 -5.89 -3.90
C LYS A 193 0.93 -5.23 -5.25
N ILE A 194 -0.10 -4.65 -5.87
CA ILE A 194 0.04 -3.89 -7.11
C ILE A 194 1.00 -2.72 -6.91
N LYS A 195 0.82 -1.92 -5.84
CA LYS A 195 1.71 -0.81 -5.49
C LYS A 195 3.16 -1.29 -5.30
N LEU A 196 3.33 -2.40 -4.58
CA LEU A 196 4.65 -2.99 -4.35
C LEU A 196 5.32 -3.41 -5.66
N GLU A 197 4.65 -4.18 -6.51
CA GLU A 197 5.25 -4.64 -7.77
C GLU A 197 5.54 -3.48 -8.74
N LEU A 198 4.64 -2.49 -8.84
CA LEU A 198 4.88 -1.29 -9.64
C LEU A 198 6.09 -0.49 -9.12
N SER A 199 6.29 -0.40 -7.80
CA SER A 199 7.45 0.29 -7.22
C SER A 199 8.79 -0.37 -7.54
N LYS A 200 8.79 -1.69 -7.80
CA LYS A 200 9.98 -2.43 -8.23
C LYS A 200 10.30 -2.21 -9.71
N VAL A 201 9.33 -1.78 -10.51
CA VAL A 201 9.52 -1.42 -11.91
C VAL A 201 10.20 -0.05 -11.97
N SER A 202 11.48 -0.03 -11.62
CA SER A 202 12.38 1.09 -11.83
C SER A 202 13.38 0.74 -12.93
N ASP A 203 13.79 1.76 -13.68
CA ASP A 203 14.90 1.65 -14.59
C ASP A 203 16.17 1.79 -13.74
N GLY A 204 16.76 0.64 -13.38
CA GLY A 204 17.96 0.63 -12.53
C GLY A 204 19.16 1.27 -13.24
N GLU A 205 20.09 1.81 -12.46
CA GLU A 205 21.34 2.36 -13.00
C GLU A 205 22.11 1.30 -13.79
N TYR A 206 22.55 1.67 -14.99
CA TYR A 206 23.36 0.79 -15.81
C TYR A 206 24.74 0.60 -15.18
N LYS A 207 25.12 -0.67 -14.97
CA LYS A 207 26.46 -1.02 -14.48
C LYS A 207 27.34 -1.43 -15.65
N GLY A 208 28.29 -0.57 -15.99
CA GLY A 208 29.31 -0.85 -17.00
C GLY A 208 30.13 -2.09 -16.67
N ARG A 209 30.38 -2.93 -17.68
CA ARG A 209 31.08 -4.23 -17.51
C ARG A 209 32.43 -4.30 -18.22
N THR A 210 32.77 -3.28 -19.01
CA THR A 210 33.94 -3.30 -19.89
C THR A 210 34.77 -2.04 -19.72
N GLN A 211 36.04 -2.10 -20.12
CA GLN A 211 36.93 -0.93 -20.14
C GLN A 211 36.37 0.25 -20.95
N TYR A 212 35.54 -0.01 -21.96
CA TYR A 212 34.93 1.02 -22.79
C TYR A 212 33.95 1.91 -22.03
N TRP A 213 33.31 1.37 -20.98
CA TRP A 213 32.47 2.18 -20.08
C TRP A 213 33.31 3.22 -19.33
N LYS A 214 34.45 2.79 -18.78
CA LYS A 214 35.38 3.68 -18.09
C LYS A 214 35.91 4.76 -19.04
N ILE A 215 36.42 4.35 -20.20
CA ILE A 215 36.93 5.28 -21.23
C ILE A 215 35.87 6.30 -21.64
N ALA A 216 34.62 5.89 -21.84
CA ALA A 216 33.55 6.80 -22.23
C ALA A 216 33.24 7.83 -21.14
N ASN A 217 33.20 7.42 -19.87
CA ASN A 217 32.96 8.34 -18.75
C ASN A 217 34.15 9.30 -18.55
N ASP A 218 35.38 8.80 -18.66
CA ASP A 218 36.58 9.64 -18.56
C ASP A 218 36.53 10.74 -19.65
N ILE A 219 36.12 10.42 -20.89
CA ILE A 219 35.95 11.40 -21.98
C ILE A 219 34.83 12.42 -21.72
N LEU A 220 33.77 12.04 -21.00
CA LEU A 220 32.61 12.90 -20.76
C LEU A 220 32.83 13.89 -19.60
N GLU A 221 33.71 13.55 -18.66
CA GLU A 221 33.99 14.34 -17.46
C GLU A 221 35.31 15.16 -17.55
N ASP A 222 36.11 14.93 -18.60
CA ASP A 222 37.30 15.74 -18.99
C ASP A 222 36.91 17.06 -19.68
#